data_AF-B5VVM5-F1
#
_entry.id   AF-B5VVM5-F1
#
_cell.length_a   1.000
_cell.length_b   1.000
_cell.length_c   1.000
_cell.angle_alpha   90.00
_cell.angle_beta   90.00
_cell.angle_gamma   90.00
#
_symmetry.space_group_name_H-M   'P 1'
#
loop_
_entity.id
_entity.type
_entity.pdbx_description
1 polymer ?
#
loop_
_entity_poly.entity_id
_entity_poly.type
_entity_poly.pdbx_seq_one_letter_code
_entity_poly.pdbx_strand_id
1 'polypeptide(L)'
;MMITTALGNTRIFQYSKSRLWGKIFPWRRSQGTGRAKFVLAVLLLFQALMVGCSSVAINSSMVDGAINSIATDEQPALSGNGRFLAFVSNREGQNQLFLYDLRRRSYKTLLELRRSLTVMESPSLSYTGRYIVYSANDSGRADIYLYDRLTYRLEMLTRGYRGAVRHPHISPNGRYISFEGSRRGQWDIEIIDRGPNIELDTETSLSES
;
A
#
# COMPACT_ATOMS: atom_id res chain seq x y z
N MET A 1 -12.24 74.92 0.94
CA MET A 1 -10.77 74.98 0.80
C MET A 1 -10.44 74.73 -0.67
N MET A 2 -9.63 75.63 -1.25
CA MET A 2 -9.09 75.81 -2.61
C MET A 2 -9.31 74.71 -3.69
N ILE A 3 -9.86 75.02 -4.89
CA ILE A 3 -9.22 75.52 -6.16
C ILE A 3 -8.07 74.57 -6.59
N THR A 4 -7.93 73.93 -7.78
CA THR A 4 -7.82 74.37 -9.21
C THR A 4 -7.45 73.08 -10.00
N THR A 5 -8.11 72.62 -11.07
CA THR A 5 -7.93 72.87 -12.53
C THR A 5 -6.60 72.45 -13.22
N ALA A 6 -6.76 71.89 -14.44
CA ALA A 6 -5.89 71.78 -15.63
C ALA A 6 -5.12 70.44 -15.84
N LEU A 7 -5.32 69.66 -16.92
CA LEU A 7 -5.16 69.83 -18.40
C LEU A 7 -3.71 69.99 -18.90
N GLY A 8 -3.29 69.12 -19.82
CA GLY A 8 -2.12 69.29 -20.71
C GLY A 8 -1.56 67.96 -21.23
N ASN A 9 -1.92 67.51 -22.44
CA ASN A 9 -1.28 67.73 -23.75
C ASN A 9 0.08 67.01 -23.98
N THR A 10 0.11 65.95 -24.81
CA THR A 10 0.55 65.87 -26.23
C THR A 10 2.07 65.97 -26.48
N ARG A 11 2.69 64.93 -27.09
CA ARG A 11 3.18 64.94 -28.50
C ARG A 11 4.12 63.77 -28.82
N ILE A 12 3.94 63.30 -30.05
CA ILE A 12 4.68 62.30 -30.82
C ILE A 12 5.97 62.93 -31.38
N PHE A 13 7.05 62.14 -31.50
CA PHE A 13 8.07 62.36 -32.53
C PHE A 13 8.45 61.03 -33.20
N GLN A 14 8.21 60.95 -34.51
CA GLN A 14 8.84 60.01 -35.43
C GLN A 14 10.28 60.44 -35.71
N TYR A 15 11.16 59.48 -36.06
CA TYR A 15 12.34 59.75 -36.85
C TYR A 15 12.58 58.66 -37.91
N SER A 16 13.29 59.09 -38.95
CA SER A 16 13.23 58.70 -40.36
C SER A 16 14.22 57.60 -40.81
N LYS A 17 13.94 57.02 -41.98
CA LYS A 17 14.72 56.04 -42.78
C LYS A 17 16.05 56.57 -43.33
N SER A 18 17.05 55.68 -43.47
CA SER A 18 17.94 55.49 -44.64
C SER A 18 18.83 54.26 -44.40
N ARG A 19 18.84 53.16 -45.18
CA ARG A 19 19.29 52.82 -46.56
C ARG A 19 20.82 52.74 -46.77
N LEU A 20 21.24 51.55 -47.26
CA LEU A 20 22.51 51.18 -47.94
C LEU A 20 23.70 50.94 -46.98
N TRP A 21 24.43 49.83 -46.99
CA TRP A 21 25.23 49.23 -48.07
C TRP A 21 25.63 47.79 -47.70
N GLY A 22 26.03 46.97 -48.69
CA GLY A 22 26.95 45.84 -48.41
C GLY A 22 26.62 44.50 -49.04
N LYS A 23 26.50 44.42 -50.37
CA LYS A 23 26.85 43.20 -51.12
C LYS A 23 28.38 43.18 -51.23
N ILE A 24 29.08 42.21 -50.63
CA ILE A 24 30.36 41.60 -51.07
C ILE A 24 30.60 40.43 -50.10
N PHE A 25 30.30 39.19 -50.51
CA PHE A 25 30.96 37.95 -50.06
C PHE A 25 30.30 36.76 -50.79
N PRO A 26 30.97 36.06 -51.73
CA PRO A 26 30.45 34.82 -52.25
C PRO A 26 30.76 33.74 -51.21
N TRP A 27 29.79 33.40 -50.36
CA TRP A 27 29.90 32.22 -49.51
C TRP A 27 29.78 30.98 -50.39
N ARG A 28 30.93 30.41 -50.73
CA ARG A 28 31.08 29.06 -51.28
C ARG A 28 30.42 28.09 -50.30
N ARG A 29 29.29 27.47 -50.67
CA ARG A 29 28.66 26.39 -49.89
C ARG A 29 29.64 25.23 -49.78
N SER A 30 30.38 25.21 -48.68
CA SER A 30 31.09 24.01 -48.23
C SER A 30 30.05 23.01 -47.74
N GLN A 31 29.90 21.94 -48.51
CA GLN A 31 29.18 20.73 -48.17
C GLN A 31 29.69 20.18 -46.83
N GLY A 32 28.90 20.31 -45.77
CA GLY A 32 29.28 19.82 -44.45
C GLY A 32 28.14 19.65 -43.46
N THR A 33 26.89 19.72 -43.89
CA THR A 33 25.72 19.64 -42.98
C THR A 33 25.38 18.21 -42.55
N GLY A 34 25.92 17.19 -43.24
CA GLY A 34 25.69 15.78 -42.90
C GLY A 34 26.46 15.35 -41.65
N ARG A 35 27.74 15.73 -41.53
CA ARG A 35 28.58 15.34 -40.39
C ARG A 35 28.09 15.92 -39.06
N ALA A 36 27.71 17.20 -39.03
CA ALA A 36 27.23 17.83 -37.80
C ALA A 36 25.87 17.26 -37.33
N LYS A 37 24.95 16.99 -38.27
CA LYS A 37 23.65 16.36 -37.96
C LYS A 37 23.81 14.91 -37.51
N PHE A 38 24.78 14.19 -38.07
CA PHE A 38 25.08 12.82 -37.67
C PHE A 38 25.71 12.75 -36.29
N VAL A 39 26.65 13.64 -35.98
CA VAL A 39 27.26 13.75 -34.63
C VAL A 39 26.21 14.11 -33.58
N LEU A 40 25.31 15.05 -33.88
CA LEU A 40 24.22 15.41 -32.98
C LEU A 40 23.23 14.26 -32.76
N ALA A 41 22.88 13.51 -33.82
CA ALA A 41 22.02 12.34 -33.72
C ALA A 41 22.68 11.21 -32.90
N VAL A 42 23.98 10.98 -33.07
CA VAL A 42 24.74 10.00 -32.28
C VAL A 42 24.82 10.43 -30.81
N LEU A 43 25.02 11.71 -30.52
CA LEU A 43 25.03 12.22 -29.14
C LEU A 43 23.67 12.08 -28.44
N LEU A 44 22.56 12.35 -29.15
CA LEU A 44 21.21 12.15 -28.61
C LEU A 44 20.87 10.67 -28.40
N LEU A 45 21.30 9.78 -29.30
CA LEU A 45 21.19 8.32 -29.13
C LEU A 45 22.04 7.82 -27.95
N PHE A 46 23.22 8.39 -27.75
CA PHE A 46 24.10 8.06 -26.61
C PHE A 46 23.50 8.55 -25.28
N GLN A 47 22.84 9.71 -25.26
CA GLN A 47 22.09 10.21 -24.10
C GLN A 47 20.86 9.33 -23.79
N ALA A 48 20.18 8.82 -24.81
CA ALA A 48 19.05 7.91 -24.63
C ALA A 48 19.46 6.51 -24.10
N LEU A 49 20.70 6.08 -24.36
CA LEU A 49 21.27 4.82 -23.83
C LEU A 49 21.75 4.94 -22.37
N MET A 50 21.83 6.16 -21.83
CA MET A 50 22.21 6.43 -20.43
C MET A 50 21.01 6.53 -19.49
N VAL A 51 19.82 6.08 -19.90
CA VAL A 51 18.71 5.81 -18.97
C VAL A 51 19.06 4.53 -18.21
N GLY A 52 20.01 4.66 -17.28
CA GLY A 52 20.39 3.60 -16.37
C GLY A 52 19.19 3.21 -15.51
N CYS A 53 19.05 1.91 -15.25
CA CYS A 53 18.16 1.42 -14.21
C CYS A 53 18.47 2.15 -12.91
N SER A 54 17.58 3.03 -12.46
CA SER A 54 17.59 3.49 -11.08
C SER A 54 17.36 2.25 -10.21
N SER A 55 18.39 1.80 -9.51
CA SER A 55 18.22 0.83 -8.44
C SER A 55 17.26 1.45 -7.43
N VAL A 56 16.09 0.82 -7.27
CA VAL A 56 15.23 1.14 -6.13
C VAL A 56 16.01 0.74 -4.89
N ALA A 57 16.56 1.71 -4.19
CA ALA A 57 17.16 1.48 -2.89
C ALA A 57 16.04 0.97 -1.97
N ILE A 58 16.10 -0.31 -1.59
CA ILE A 58 15.22 -0.84 -0.57
C ILE A 58 15.68 -0.24 0.75
N ASN A 59 14.87 0.65 1.33
CA ASN A 59 15.13 1.11 2.67
C ASN A 59 14.90 -0.06 3.64
N SER A 60 15.99 -0.63 4.16
CA SER A 60 15.98 -1.73 5.13
C SER A 60 16.09 -1.23 6.58
N SER A 61 15.84 0.06 6.84
CA SER A 61 15.84 0.58 8.19
C SER A 61 14.76 -0.09 9.03
N MET A 62 15.14 -0.66 10.17
CA MET A 62 14.18 -1.15 11.14
C MET A 62 13.37 0.03 11.70
N VAL A 63 12.05 -0.13 11.78
CA VAL A 63 11.18 0.87 12.41
C VAL A 63 11.34 0.73 13.93
N ASP A 64 11.86 1.77 14.58
CA ASP A 64 12.14 1.74 16.02
C ASP A 64 10.84 1.77 16.86
N GLY A 65 10.65 0.71 17.66
CA GLY A 65 10.65 0.89 19.12
C GLY A 65 9.34 0.80 19.91
N ALA A 66 8.18 0.54 19.32
CA ALA A 66 6.91 0.51 20.07
C ALA A 66 6.11 -0.80 20.01
N ILE A 67 6.49 -1.79 19.19
CA ILE A 67 5.72 -3.02 18.94
C ILE A 67 6.13 -4.18 19.87
N ASN A 68 7.42 -4.26 20.20
CA ASN A 68 7.99 -5.39 20.91
C ASN A 68 7.81 -5.27 22.42
N SER A 69 7.75 -6.42 23.09
CA SER A 69 7.70 -6.55 24.54
C SER A 69 8.78 -7.54 25.04
N ILE A 70 8.85 -7.77 26.35
CA ILE A 70 9.67 -8.87 26.93
C ILE A 70 9.04 -10.26 26.69
N ALA A 71 7.79 -10.28 26.22
CA ALA A 71 7.03 -11.47 25.96
C ALA A 71 7.42 -12.07 24.61
N THR A 72 6.92 -13.26 24.32
CA THR A 72 7.00 -13.82 22.97
C THR A 72 6.07 -13.02 22.06
N ASP A 73 6.62 -12.46 20.98
CA ASP A 73 5.89 -11.75 19.94
C ASP A 73 6.18 -12.44 18.60
N GLU A 74 5.20 -13.12 18.02
CA GLU A 74 5.40 -14.03 16.88
C GLU A 74 4.26 -14.00 15.86
N GLN A 75 4.46 -14.70 14.74
CA GLN A 75 3.45 -14.86 13.68
C GLN A 75 2.87 -13.53 13.15
N PRO A 76 3.72 -12.58 12.69
CA PRO A 76 3.25 -11.28 12.22
C PRO A 76 2.50 -11.39 10.90
N ALA A 77 1.45 -10.58 10.74
CA ALA A 77 0.70 -10.43 9.50
C ALA A 77 0.33 -8.97 9.26
N LEU A 78 0.59 -8.46 8.05
CA LEU A 78 0.24 -7.09 7.66
C LEU A 78 -1.06 -7.07 6.86
N SER A 79 -1.87 -6.02 7.06
CA SER A 79 -2.95 -5.70 6.13
C SER A 79 -2.39 -5.29 4.76
N GLY A 80 -3.17 -5.52 3.69
CA GLY A 80 -2.71 -5.24 2.32
C GLY A 80 -2.35 -3.77 2.05
N ASN A 81 -2.96 -2.82 2.79
CA ASN A 81 -2.63 -1.40 2.75
C ASN A 81 -1.49 -0.99 3.70
N GLY A 82 -0.88 -1.93 4.42
CA GLY A 82 0.24 -1.71 5.33
C GLY A 82 -0.08 -0.91 6.59
N ARG A 83 -1.35 -0.63 6.90
CA ARG A 83 -1.74 0.16 8.08
C ARG A 83 -1.75 -0.66 9.37
N PHE A 84 -2.20 -1.90 9.30
CA PHE A 84 -2.38 -2.73 10.48
C PHE A 84 -1.43 -3.91 10.47
N LEU A 85 -0.85 -4.20 11.64
CA LEU A 85 -0.06 -5.38 11.91
C LEU A 85 -0.80 -6.21 12.96
N ALA A 86 -1.14 -7.46 12.64
CA ALA A 86 -1.53 -8.44 13.65
C ALA A 86 -0.34 -9.32 14.01
N PHE A 87 -0.29 -9.80 15.24
CA PHE A 87 0.71 -10.75 15.71
C PHE A 87 0.19 -11.48 16.96
N VAL A 88 0.80 -12.60 17.28
CA VAL A 88 0.51 -13.36 18.50
C VAL A 88 1.46 -12.90 19.60
N SER A 89 0.93 -12.66 20.79
CA SER A 89 1.74 -12.35 21.96
C SER A 89 1.22 -13.01 23.22
N ASN A 90 2.14 -13.40 24.11
CA ASN A 90 1.82 -13.89 25.46
C ASN A 90 2.02 -12.82 26.55
N ARG A 91 2.10 -11.53 26.17
CA ARG A 91 2.31 -10.42 27.11
C ARG A 91 1.24 -10.25 28.19
N GLU A 92 0.06 -10.84 28.01
CA GLU A 92 -1.02 -10.88 29.01
C GLU A 92 -1.14 -12.25 29.72
N GLY A 93 -0.10 -13.09 29.67
CA GLY A 93 -0.02 -14.38 30.37
C GLY A 93 -0.54 -15.58 29.57
N GLN A 94 -1.09 -15.36 28.37
CA GLN A 94 -1.54 -16.41 27.44
C GLN A 94 -1.46 -15.89 25.99
N ASN A 95 -1.34 -16.79 25.01
CA ASN A 95 -1.28 -16.42 23.59
C ASN A 95 -2.57 -15.73 23.16
N GLN A 96 -2.45 -14.47 22.72
CA GLN A 96 -3.53 -13.64 22.22
C GLN A 96 -3.14 -12.94 20.92
N LEU A 97 -4.15 -12.54 20.14
CA LEU A 97 -3.95 -11.69 18.97
C LEU A 97 -3.94 -10.21 19.33
N PHE A 98 -2.83 -9.58 19.01
CA PHE A 98 -2.65 -8.13 19.07
C PHE A 98 -2.83 -7.52 17.69
N LEU A 99 -3.42 -6.33 17.63
CA LEU A 99 -3.41 -5.49 16.44
C LEU A 99 -2.73 -4.16 16.76
N TYR A 100 -1.81 -3.78 15.89
CA TYR A 100 -1.09 -2.53 15.97
C TYR A 100 -1.43 -1.65 14.77
N ASP A 101 -1.87 -0.42 15.02
CA ASP A 101 -2.07 0.60 13.98
C ASP A 101 -0.72 1.31 13.74
N LEU A 102 -0.04 0.96 12.64
CA LEU A 102 1.27 1.49 12.27
C LEU A 102 1.24 3.01 12.01
N ARG A 103 0.10 3.54 11.57
CA ARG A 103 -0.07 4.98 11.34
C ARG A 103 -0.23 5.75 12.64
N ARG A 104 -0.97 5.20 13.61
CA ARG A 104 -1.22 5.84 14.92
C ARG A 104 -0.18 5.49 16.00
N ARG A 105 0.65 4.48 15.75
CA ARG A 105 1.59 3.92 16.73
C ARG A 105 0.91 3.50 18.04
N SER A 106 -0.21 2.79 17.92
CA SER A 106 -1.05 2.41 19.06
C SER A 106 -1.54 0.97 18.94
N TYR A 107 -1.62 0.28 20.07
CA TYR A 107 -2.23 -1.05 20.15
C TYR A 107 -3.75 -0.98 20.24
N LYS A 108 -4.39 -1.99 19.68
CA LYS A 108 -5.72 -2.45 20.08
C LYS A 108 -5.63 -3.96 20.29
N THR A 109 -5.95 -4.42 21.50
CA THR A 109 -6.30 -5.83 21.69
C THR A 109 -7.55 -6.09 20.84
N LEU A 110 -7.46 -6.99 19.86
CA LEU A 110 -8.52 -7.19 18.87
C LEU A 110 -9.80 -7.75 19.50
N LEU A 111 -9.61 -8.61 20.48
CA LEU A 111 -10.66 -9.26 21.23
C LEU A 111 -10.39 -9.02 22.72
N GLU A 112 -11.10 -8.06 23.31
CA GLU A 112 -11.55 -8.20 24.71
C GLU A 112 -12.64 -9.31 24.82
N LEU A 113 -12.94 -9.99 23.71
CA LEU A 113 -14.15 -10.77 23.51
C LEU A 113 -13.90 -12.28 23.71
N ARG A 114 -14.56 -12.78 24.75
CA ARG A 114 -14.79 -14.18 25.15
C ARG A 114 -13.57 -14.91 25.73
N ARG A 115 -13.54 -14.89 27.07
CA ARG A 115 -12.75 -15.74 27.98
C ARG A 115 -12.72 -17.26 27.66
N SER A 116 -13.45 -17.74 26.65
CA SER A 116 -13.48 -19.16 26.27
C SER A 116 -12.45 -19.56 25.21
N LEU A 117 -11.98 -18.63 24.37
CA LEU A 117 -10.97 -18.96 23.34
C LEU A 117 -9.58 -18.94 23.97
N THR A 118 -8.93 -20.10 24.03
CA THR A 118 -7.75 -20.31 24.90
C THR A 118 -6.42 -20.13 24.17
N VAL A 119 -6.39 -20.37 22.87
CA VAL A 119 -5.20 -20.24 22.02
C VAL A 119 -5.63 -19.58 20.73
N MET A 120 -4.94 -18.51 20.32
CA MET A 120 -5.19 -17.82 19.05
C MET A 120 -3.88 -17.73 18.27
N GLU A 121 -3.87 -18.21 17.04
CA GLU A 121 -2.66 -18.36 16.21
C GLU A 121 -2.94 -18.02 14.75
N SER A 122 -1.86 -17.83 14.00
CA SER A 122 -1.83 -17.70 12.54
C SER A 122 -2.78 -16.62 12.00
N PRO A 123 -2.62 -15.35 12.42
CA PRO A 123 -3.46 -14.28 11.91
C PRO A 123 -3.20 -14.00 10.43
N SER A 124 -4.24 -13.60 9.71
CA SER A 124 -4.14 -13.02 8.36
C SER A 124 -5.20 -11.93 8.19
N LEU A 125 -4.82 -10.83 7.55
CA LEU A 125 -5.67 -9.64 7.39
C LEU A 125 -6.02 -9.41 5.93
N SER A 126 -7.24 -8.91 5.70
CA SER A 126 -7.66 -8.39 4.40
C SER A 126 -7.02 -7.01 4.09
N TYR A 127 -7.33 -6.42 2.93
CA TYR A 127 -6.66 -5.25 2.38
C TYR A 127 -6.60 -4.05 3.33
N THR A 128 -7.74 -3.56 3.84
CA THR A 128 -7.78 -2.49 4.84
C THR A 128 -7.59 -3.01 6.27
N GLY A 129 -7.49 -4.34 6.41
CA GLY A 129 -7.46 -5.04 7.68
C GLY A 129 -8.81 -5.08 8.37
N ARG A 130 -9.92 -4.88 7.64
CA ARG A 130 -11.29 -5.03 8.18
C ARG A 130 -11.55 -6.45 8.68
N TYR A 131 -11.25 -7.43 7.83
CA TYR A 131 -11.40 -8.84 8.13
C TYR A 131 -10.08 -9.40 8.65
N ILE A 132 -10.17 -10.17 9.72
CA ILE A 132 -9.05 -10.90 10.29
C ILE A 132 -9.47 -12.36 10.40
N VAL A 133 -8.69 -13.25 9.81
CA VAL A 133 -8.83 -14.69 10.05
C VAL A 133 -7.72 -15.18 10.97
N TYR A 134 -8.04 -16.18 11.78
CA TYR A 134 -7.10 -16.81 12.68
C TYR A 134 -7.60 -18.20 13.08
N SER A 135 -6.70 -19.07 13.51
CA SER A 135 -7.09 -20.31 14.17
C SER A 135 -7.22 -20.07 15.67
N ALA A 136 -8.31 -20.54 16.27
CA ALA A 136 -8.45 -20.53 17.73
C ALA A 136 -8.98 -21.85 18.28
N ASN A 137 -8.59 -22.16 19.51
CA ASN A 137 -9.02 -23.35 20.22
C ASN A 137 -10.12 -23.02 21.23
N ASP A 138 -11.30 -23.61 21.04
CA ASP A 138 -12.41 -23.61 21.99
C ASP A 138 -12.68 -25.07 22.39
N SER A 139 -12.24 -25.47 23.59
CA SER A 139 -12.49 -26.82 24.15
C SER A 139 -11.73 -28.00 23.51
N GLY A 140 -10.46 -27.81 23.13
CA GLY A 140 -9.53 -28.87 22.73
C GLY A 140 -9.44 -29.11 21.22
N ARG A 141 -10.14 -28.31 20.42
CA ARG A 141 -10.12 -28.38 18.97
C ARG A 141 -9.92 -26.99 18.37
N ALA A 142 -8.96 -26.89 17.45
CA ALA A 142 -8.76 -25.67 16.66
C ALA A 142 -9.85 -25.55 15.58
N ASP A 143 -10.40 -24.35 15.46
CA ASP A 143 -11.30 -23.93 14.39
C ASP A 143 -10.78 -22.62 13.76
N ILE A 144 -11.16 -22.36 12.52
CA ILE A 144 -10.85 -21.11 11.83
C ILE A 144 -11.98 -20.12 12.09
N TYR A 145 -11.60 -18.94 12.56
CA TYR A 145 -12.49 -17.84 12.84
C TYR A 145 -12.24 -16.68 11.89
N LEU A 146 -13.29 -15.92 11.61
CA LEU A 146 -13.28 -14.65 10.90
C LEU A 146 -13.85 -13.58 11.82
N TYR A 147 -13.08 -12.54 12.06
CA TYR A 147 -13.50 -11.36 12.79
C TYR A 147 -13.64 -10.17 11.84
N ASP A 148 -14.83 -9.58 11.79
CA ASP A 148 -15.10 -8.32 11.09
C ASP A 148 -14.98 -7.16 12.09
N ARG A 149 -13.93 -6.35 11.95
CA ARG A 149 -13.64 -5.23 12.85
C ARG A 149 -14.61 -4.05 12.72
N LEU A 150 -15.30 -3.91 11.60
CA LEU A 150 -16.27 -2.82 11.42
C LEU A 150 -17.58 -3.15 12.14
N THR A 151 -18.02 -4.40 12.05
CA THR A 151 -19.28 -4.85 12.64
C THR A 151 -19.13 -5.53 14.00
N TYR A 152 -17.89 -5.73 14.47
CA TYR A 152 -17.54 -6.49 15.68
C TYR A 152 -18.07 -7.93 15.68
N ARG A 153 -18.33 -8.48 14.49
CA ARG A 153 -18.91 -9.82 14.33
C ARG A 153 -17.81 -10.86 14.27
N LEU A 154 -17.96 -11.91 15.07
CA LEU A 154 -17.12 -13.11 15.03
C LEU A 154 -17.89 -14.28 14.40
N GLU A 155 -17.28 -14.93 13.43
CA GLU A 155 -17.82 -16.09 12.72
C GLU A 155 -16.85 -17.28 12.81
N MET A 156 -17.38 -18.46 13.13
CA MET A 156 -16.63 -19.72 13.07
C MET A 156 -16.86 -20.36 11.70
N LEU A 157 -15.82 -20.43 10.89
CA LEU A 157 -15.89 -20.82 9.49
C LEU A 157 -15.84 -22.34 9.28
N THR A 158 -15.19 -23.06 10.20
CA THR A 158 -15.01 -24.52 10.12
C THR A 158 -15.94 -25.30 11.03
N ARG A 159 -17.09 -24.71 11.40
CA ARG A 159 -18.08 -25.38 12.26
C ARG A 159 -18.48 -26.72 11.66
N GLY A 160 -18.27 -27.80 12.43
CA GLY A 160 -18.63 -29.15 12.00
C GLY A 160 -17.70 -29.76 10.94
N TYR A 161 -16.57 -29.12 10.64
CA TYR A 161 -15.51 -29.71 9.81
C TYR A 161 -15.09 -31.06 10.41
N ARG A 162 -14.68 -32.03 9.59
CA ARG A 162 -14.37 -33.39 10.05
C ARG A 162 -12.87 -33.64 10.01
N GLY A 163 -12.11 -33.01 10.92
CA GLY A 163 -10.64 -33.07 10.96
C GLY A 163 -10.05 -31.89 11.71
N ALA A 164 -8.72 -31.78 11.69
CA ALA A 164 -8.00 -30.62 12.19
C ALA A 164 -7.86 -29.55 11.09
N VAL A 165 -7.77 -28.29 11.50
CA VAL A 165 -7.58 -27.13 10.63
C VAL A 165 -6.52 -26.21 11.23
N ARG A 166 -5.71 -25.55 10.38
CA ARG A 166 -4.67 -24.59 10.81
C ARG A 166 -4.25 -23.65 9.68
N HIS A 167 -3.43 -22.65 10.03
CA HIS A 167 -2.78 -21.70 9.12
C HIS A 167 -3.74 -21.05 8.09
N PRO A 168 -4.81 -20.36 8.53
CA PRO A 168 -5.70 -19.68 7.60
C PRO A 168 -5.05 -18.44 6.98
N HIS A 169 -5.39 -18.16 5.72
CA HIS A 169 -4.99 -16.94 5.01
C HIS A 169 -6.17 -16.36 4.25
N ILE A 170 -6.47 -15.07 4.44
CA ILE A 170 -7.58 -14.39 3.75
C ILE A 170 -7.06 -13.61 2.54
N SER A 171 -7.83 -13.64 1.46
CA SER A 171 -7.59 -12.82 0.26
C SER A 171 -7.76 -11.32 0.56
N PRO A 172 -7.06 -10.42 -0.17
CA PRO A 172 -7.12 -8.98 0.09
C PRO A 172 -8.55 -8.41 0.09
N ASN A 173 -9.40 -8.84 -0.85
CA ASN A 173 -10.79 -8.39 -0.91
C ASN A 173 -11.71 -9.04 0.14
N GLY A 174 -11.19 -9.95 0.95
CA GLY A 174 -11.91 -10.65 2.00
C GLY A 174 -12.72 -11.87 1.54
N ARG A 175 -12.83 -12.19 0.24
CA ARG A 175 -13.78 -13.22 -0.25
C ARG A 175 -13.34 -14.66 0.00
N TYR A 176 -12.11 -14.96 -0.35
CA TYR A 176 -11.55 -16.32 -0.24
C TYR A 176 -10.68 -16.45 0.99
N ILE A 177 -10.70 -17.63 1.59
CA ILE A 177 -9.85 -18.01 2.71
C ILE A 177 -9.25 -19.37 2.41
N SER A 178 -7.92 -19.46 2.32
CA SER A 178 -7.21 -20.73 2.21
C SER A 178 -6.75 -21.21 3.58
N PHE A 179 -6.66 -22.52 3.79
CA PHE A 179 -6.18 -23.10 5.05
C PHE A 179 -5.69 -24.53 4.87
N GLU A 180 -4.95 -25.04 5.85
CA GLU A 180 -4.58 -26.46 5.92
C GLU A 180 -5.66 -27.26 6.64
N GLY A 181 -6.13 -28.34 6.03
CA GLY A 181 -7.19 -29.19 6.56
C GLY A 181 -6.83 -30.67 6.48
N SER A 182 -7.24 -31.47 7.47
CA SER A 182 -6.92 -32.91 7.53
C SER A 182 -8.12 -33.85 7.35
N ARG A 183 -9.18 -33.41 6.64
CA ARG A 183 -10.46 -34.14 6.58
C ARG A 183 -10.37 -35.56 6.01
N ARG A 184 -9.34 -35.83 5.20
CA ARG A 184 -9.12 -37.11 4.53
C ARG A 184 -8.00 -37.95 5.19
N GLY A 185 -7.54 -37.57 6.38
CA GLY A 185 -6.43 -38.23 7.07
C GLY A 185 -5.04 -37.79 6.62
N GLN A 186 -4.95 -36.88 5.64
CA GLN A 186 -3.76 -36.22 5.15
C GLN A 186 -3.98 -34.70 5.18
N TRP A 187 -2.91 -33.91 5.29
CA TRP A 187 -3.02 -32.44 5.22
C TRP A 187 -3.13 -31.98 3.77
N ASP A 188 -4.26 -31.35 3.44
CA ASP A 188 -4.56 -30.75 2.15
C ASP A 188 -4.70 -29.23 2.30
N ILE A 189 -4.51 -28.49 1.20
CA ILE A 189 -4.87 -27.07 1.13
C ILE A 189 -6.31 -26.96 0.67
N GLU A 190 -7.15 -26.35 1.50
CA GLU A 190 -8.57 -26.14 1.23
C GLU A 190 -8.90 -24.65 1.15
N ILE A 191 -10.02 -24.31 0.49
CA ILE A 191 -10.46 -22.93 0.28
C ILE A 191 -11.94 -22.80 0.66
N ILE A 192 -12.25 -21.76 1.44
CA ILE A 192 -13.61 -21.28 1.68
C ILE A 192 -13.86 -20.09 0.74
N ASP A 193 -14.90 -20.17 -0.09
CA ASP A 193 -15.49 -19.01 -0.77
C ASP A 193 -16.64 -18.48 0.09
N ARG A 194 -16.50 -17.26 0.62
CA ARG A 194 -17.57 -16.61 1.41
C ARG A 194 -18.76 -16.17 0.54
N GLY A 195 -18.64 -16.27 -0.77
CA GLY A 195 -19.71 -16.01 -1.74
C GLY A 195 -19.70 -14.58 -2.30
N PRO A 196 -20.54 -14.31 -3.32
CA PRO A 196 -20.57 -13.02 -4.01
C PRO A 196 -21.30 -11.91 -3.24
N ASN A 197 -22.09 -12.27 -2.23
CA ASN A 197 -22.95 -11.33 -1.48
C ASN A 197 -22.29 -10.80 -0.20
N ILE A 198 -21.00 -11.09 0.00
CA ILE A 198 -20.25 -10.50 1.10
C ILE A 198 -19.82 -9.09 0.75
N GLU A 199 -19.74 -8.26 1.77
CA GLU A 199 -19.10 -6.96 1.65
C GLU A 199 -17.59 -7.17 1.44
N LEU A 200 -17.05 -6.65 0.34
CA LEU A 200 -15.64 -6.79 0.00
C LEU A 200 -14.82 -5.76 0.77
N ASP A 201 -13.65 -6.18 1.25
CA ASP A 201 -12.67 -5.25 1.80
C ASP A 201 -11.92 -4.54 0.67
N THR A 202 -12.36 -3.33 0.36
CA THR A 202 -11.79 -2.48 -0.70
C THR A 202 -11.47 -1.11 -0.13
N GLU A 203 -10.57 -0.37 -0.77
CA GLU A 203 -10.16 0.96 -0.32
C GLU A 203 -11.36 1.93 -0.18
N THR A 204 -12.37 1.78 -1.05
CA THR A 204 -13.61 2.57 -1.06
C THR A 204 -14.55 2.25 0.11
N SER A 205 -14.47 1.04 0.71
CA SER A 205 -15.36 0.65 1.83
C SER A 205 -15.17 1.48 3.11
N LEU A 206 -14.15 2.35 3.17
CA LEU A 206 -13.89 3.25 4.29
C LEU A 206 -14.27 4.72 4.02
N SER A 207 -14.68 5.08 2.80
CA SER A 207 -15.05 6.46 2.45
C SER A 207 -16.55 6.77 2.61
N GLU A 208 -17.38 5.76 2.87
CA GLU A 208 -18.84 5.89 2.94
C GLU A 208 -19.43 5.66 4.35
N SER A 209 -18.59 5.49 5.36
CA SER A 209 -18.98 5.30 6.78
C SER A 209 -18.54 6.49 7.64
#